data_AF-A0A952AZF1-F1
#
_entry.id   AF-A0A952AZF1-F1
#
_cell.length_a   1.000
_cell.length_b   1.000
_cell.length_c   1.000
_cell.angle_alpha   90.00
_cell.angle_beta   90.00
_cell.angle_gamma   90.00
#
_symmetry.space_group_name_H-M   'P 1'
#
loop_
_entity.id
_entity.type
_entity.pdbx_description
1 polymer ?
#
loop_
_entity_poly.entity_id
_entity_poly.type
_entity_poly.pdbx_seq_one_letter_code
_entity_poly.pdbx_strand_id
1 'polypeptide(L)'
;MINVGFLRRIVMKKKIVVVGLCLCLLATVAMGDITNSSHNFETVAGGAFNLFGGEICKACHTPHNAFNPNIYAPFWDRTDSVVDPYTLYSSTTTEPNLPTTVTLTGVTKLCMSCHDSSVNIDAIGGAGGSVAFGNTDEGHITVDSTTDDLSAMHPVGFTYNTGLTSTDGELHDPATVNTAGLLESYTSPTALQGSGENLVTCISCHDVHDSADQADMLRMDNTGSALCLTCHNK
;
A
#
# COMPACT_ATOMS: atom_id res chain seq x y z
N MET A 1 58.94 -24.43 13.22
CA MET A 1 58.62 -22.98 13.21
C MET A 1 57.21 -22.84 12.67
N ILE A 2 56.24 -22.41 13.49
CA ILE A 2 54.84 -22.28 13.06
C ILE A 2 54.72 -21.04 12.18
N ASN A 3 54.21 -21.22 10.96
CA ASN A 3 54.05 -20.14 9.99
C ASN A 3 52.99 -19.14 10.47
N VAL A 4 53.43 -17.97 10.93
CA VAL A 4 52.58 -16.90 11.47
C VAL A 4 51.51 -16.43 10.48
N GLY A 5 51.76 -16.54 9.17
CA GLY A 5 50.79 -16.23 8.13
C GLY A 5 49.61 -17.21 8.06
N PHE A 6 49.83 -18.48 8.42
CA PHE A 6 48.78 -19.50 8.46
C PHE A 6 47.83 -19.28 9.64
N LEU A 7 48.37 -18.94 10.82
CA LEU A 7 47.57 -18.62 12.01
C LEU A 7 46.68 -17.38 11.79
N ARG A 8 47.20 -16.32 11.16
CA ARG A 8 46.42 -15.11 10.85
C ARG A 8 45.24 -15.40 9.92
N ARG A 9 45.41 -16.27 8.92
CA ARG A 9 44.33 -16.67 8.00
C ARG A 9 43.22 -17.46 8.72
N ILE A 10 43.57 -18.32 9.68
CA ILE A 10 42.60 -19.07 10.48
C ILE A 10 41.79 -18.13 11.39
N VAL A 11 42.45 -17.18 12.04
CA VAL A 11 41.79 -16.20 12.92
C VAL A 11 40.84 -15.28 12.13
N MET A 12 41.24 -14.81 10.93
CA MET A 12 40.35 -14.01 10.08
C MET A 12 39.13 -14.79 9.58
N LYS A 13 39.29 -16.05 9.15
CA LYS A 13 38.16 -16.90 8.73
C LYS A 13 37.17 -17.15 9.87
N LYS A 14 37.65 -17.41 11.08
CA LYS A 14 36.78 -17.56 12.27
C LYS A 14 36.03 -16.29 12.60
N LYS A 15 36.67 -15.11 12.52
CA LYS A 15 36.00 -13.82 12.73
C LYS A 15 34.91 -13.56 11.69
N ILE A 16 35.16 -13.86 10.42
CA ILE A 16 34.15 -13.71 9.35
C ILE A 16 32.95 -14.64 9.57
N VAL A 17 33.19 -15.91 9.93
CA VAL A 17 32.11 -16.86 10.22
C VAL A 17 31.30 -16.44 11.45
N VAL A 18 31.94 -15.97 12.51
CA VAL A 18 31.25 -15.50 13.72
C VAL A 18 30.45 -14.22 13.45
N VAL A 19 30.99 -13.25 12.70
CA VAL A 19 30.28 -12.02 12.32
C VAL A 19 29.09 -12.33 11.41
N GLY A 20 29.26 -13.22 10.42
CA GLY A 20 28.16 -13.64 9.53
C GLY A 20 27.04 -14.34 10.30
N LEU A 21 27.38 -15.23 11.26
CA LEU A 21 26.39 -15.90 12.10
C LEU A 21 25.66 -14.93 13.04
N CYS A 22 26.37 -13.94 13.62
CA CYS A 22 25.75 -12.89 14.42
C CYS A 22 24.81 -11.98 13.60
N LEU A 23 25.13 -11.71 12.31
CA LEU A 23 24.26 -10.92 11.44
C LEU A 23 22.98 -11.67 11.07
N CYS A 24 23.03 -12.98 10.88
CA CYS A 24 21.83 -13.81 10.65
C CYS A 24 20.92 -13.90 11.89
N LEU A 25 21.48 -13.81 13.11
CA LEU A 25 20.73 -13.80 14.37
C LEU A 25 20.08 -12.44 14.70
N LEU A 26 20.46 -11.38 13.97
CA LEU A 26 19.90 -10.03 14.09
C LEU A 26 18.83 -9.73 13.02
N ALA A 27 18.49 -10.70 12.17
CA ALA A 27 17.35 -10.57 11.27
C ALA A 27 16.07 -10.59 12.12
N THR A 28 15.62 -9.40 12.52
CA THR A 28 14.27 -9.20 13.03
C THR A 28 13.32 -9.64 11.91
N VAL A 29 12.55 -10.70 12.15
CA VAL A 29 11.39 -10.98 11.34
C VAL A 29 10.44 -9.80 11.52
N ALA A 30 10.34 -8.94 10.51
CA ALA A 30 9.25 -7.98 10.45
C ALA A 30 7.99 -8.80 10.18
N MET A 31 7.31 -9.19 11.26
CA MET A 31 5.97 -9.75 11.17
C MET A 31 5.03 -8.55 11.10
N GLY A 32 4.29 -8.43 10.00
CA GLY A 32 3.16 -7.51 9.95
C GLY A 32 2.11 -7.95 10.96
N ASP A 33 1.57 -7.00 11.72
CA ASP A 33 0.49 -7.21 12.67
C ASP A 33 -0.61 -6.19 12.34
N ILE A 34 -1.85 -6.67 12.32
CA ILE A 34 -3.05 -5.87 12.00
C ILE A 34 -4.14 -6.06 13.06
N THR A 35 -3.81 -6.71 14.18
CA THR A 35 -4.78 -7.05 15.23
C THR A 35 -5.39 -5.82 15.92
N ASN A 36 -4.73 -4.67 15.84
CA ASN A 36 -5.28 -3.40 16.36
C ASN A 36 -5.63 -2.42 15.23
N SER A 37 -5.71 -2.86 13.96
CA SER A 37 -6.02 -1.96 12.86
C SER A 37 -7.48 -2.08 12.41
N SER A 38 -7.95 -1.13 11.60
CA SER A 38 -9.25 -1.23 10.92
C SER A 38 -9.33 -2.44 9.98
N HIS A 39 -8.20 -3.02 9.59
CA HIS A 39 -8.11 -4.27 8.86
C HIS A 39 -7.98 -5.50 9.77
N ASN A 40 -8.35 -5.41 11.06
CA ASN A 40 -8.44 -6.58 11.92
C ASN A 40 -9.64 -7.45 11.54
N PHE A 41 -9.39 -8.44 10.67
CA PHE A 41 -10.42 -9.38 10.24
C PHE A 41 -10.83 -10.43 11.28
N GLU A 42 -10.32 -10.39 12.52
CA GLU A 42 -10.88 -11.18 13.64
C GLU A 42 -12.28 -10.73 14.02
N THR A 43 -12.55 -9.42 13.88
CA THR A 43 -13.77 -8.79 14.37
C THR A 43 -14.67 -8.22 13.26
N VAL A 44 -14.19 -8.19 12.02
CA VAL A 44 -14.91 -7.57 10.89
C VAL A 44 -16.15 -8.39 10.48
N ALA A 45 -17.26 -7.66 10.37
CA ALA A 45 -18.52 -7.99 9.69
C ALA A 45 -19.03 -9.44 9.79
N GLY A 46 -19.69 -9.78 10.91
CA GLY A 46 -20.66 -10.89 10.93
C GLY A 46 -20.10 -12.30 10.70
N GLY A 47 -18.78 -12.51 10.85
CA GLY A 47 -18.15 -13.83 10.72
C GLY A 47 -17.03 -13.90 9.68
N ALA A 48 -16.54 -12.78 9.14
CA ALA A 48 -15.46 -12.76 8.16
C ALA A 48 -14.19 -13.47 8.64
N PHE A 49 -13.89 -13.46 9.93
CA PHE A 49 -12.77 -14.21 10.52
C PHE A 49 -12.80 -15.71 10.16
N ASN A 50 -13.99 -16.30 10.18
CA ASN A 50 -14.16 -17.71 9.82
C ASN A 50 -14.09 -17.94 8.31
N LEU A 51 -14.43 -16.95 7.47
CA LEU A 51 -14.26 -17.04 6.01
C LEU A 51 -12.79 -17.28 5.65
N PHE A 52 -11.88 -16.74 6.45
CA PHE A 52 -10.44 -16.86 6.27
C PHE A 52 -9.80 -17.96 7.15
N GLY A 53 -10.60 -18.85 7.73
CA GLY A 53 -10.09 -19.97 8.54
C GLY A 53 -9.37 -19.54 9.82
N GLY A 54 -9.68 -18.35 10.33
CA GLY A 54 -9.05 -17.80 11.54
C GLY A 54 -7.69 -17.14 11.30
N GLU A 55 -7.35 -16.81 10.06
CA GLU A 55 -6.08 -16.18 9.69
C GLU A 55 -6.30 -14.76 9.16
N ILE A 56 -5.87 -13.75 9.92
CA ILE A 56 -6.11 -12.33 9.61
C ILE A 56 -5.48 -11.88 8.28
N CYS A 57 -4.31 -12.43 7.92
CA CYS A 57 -3.62 -12.06 6.69
C CYS A 57 -4.23 -12.69 5.44
N LYS A 58 -5.04 -13.77 5.60
CA LYS A 58 -5.59 -14.53 4.48
C LYS A 58 -6.68 -13.80 3.72
N ALA A 59 -7.21 -12.71 4.29
CA ALA A 59 -8.04 -11.77 3.58
C ALA A 59 -7.34 -11.15 2.35
N CYS A 60 -6.00 -11.04 2.39
CA CYS A 60 -5.18 -10.38 1.37
C CYS A 60 -4.18 -11.33 0.70
N HIS A 61 -3.50 -12.13 1.51
CA HIS A 61 -2.34 -12.93 1.10
C HIS A 61 -2.58 -14.43 1.29
N THR A 62 -2.06 -15.26 0.39
CA THR A 62 -1.97 -16.71 0.64
C THR A 62 -0.54 -17.12 0.97
N PRO A 63 -0.31 -18.10 1.85
CA PRO A 63 1.05 -18.57 2.13
C PRO A 63 1.76 -19.13 0.89
N HIS A 64 1.01 -19.73 -0.06
CA HIS A 64 1.55 -20.36 -1.27
C HIS A 64 0.54 -20.33 -2.42
N ASN A 65 1.05 -20.36 -3.65
CA ASN A 65 0.25 -20.47 -4.89
C ASN A 65 -0.78 -19.35 -5.05
N ALA A 66 -0.35 -18.12 -4.78
CA ALA A 66 -1.16 -16.94 -5.02
C ALA A 66 -1.68 -16.90 -6.44
N PHE A 67 -2.99 -16.67 -6.57
CA PHE A 67 -3.68 -16.55 -7.85
C PHE A 67 -3.17 -15.37 -8.67
N ASN A 68 -2.88 -14.24 -8.01
CA ASN A 68 -2.40 -13.03 -8.63
C ASN A 68 -1.01 -12.65 -8.08
N PRO A 69 0.05 -13.38 -8.48
CA PRO A 69 1.41 -13.04 -8.07
C PRO A 69 1.79 -11.71 -8.72
N ASN A 70 1.61 -10.62 -7.99
CA ASN A 70 1.90 -9.28 -8.47
C ASN A 70 3.15 -8.72 -7.78
N ILE A 71 3.82 -7.76 -8.44
CA ILE A 71 5.08 -7.19 -7.97
C ILE A 71 4.91 -6.15 -6.84
N TYR A 72 3.68 -5.70 -6.61
CA TYR A 72 3.29 -4.67 -5.65
C TYR A 72 2.90 -5.24 -4.28
N ALA A 73 2.43 -6.49 -4.23
CA ALA A 73 2.02 -7.19 -3.03
C ALA A 73 2.36 -8.69 -3.15
N PRO A 74 3.40 -9.18 -2.45
CA PRO A 74 3.77 -10.58 -2.47
C PRO A 74 2.61 -11.48 -2.06
N PHE A 75 2.40 -12.56 -2.81
CA PHE A 75 1.35 -13.54 -2.56
C PHE A 75 -0.08 -13.00 -2.46
N TRP A 76 -0.38 -11.88 -3.13
CA TRP A 76 -1.73 -11.37 -3.25
C TRP A 76 -2.67 -12.42 -3.86
N ASP A 77 -3.73 -12.78 -3.15
CA ASP A 77 -4.60 -13.89 -3.53
C ASP A 77 -6.05 -13.47 -3.82
N ARG A 78 -6.30 -12.16 -3.94
CA ARG A 78 -7.63 -11.66 -4.27
C ARG A 78 -7.82 -11.43 -5.77
N THR A 79 -9.07 -11.50 -6.20
CA THR A 79 -9.51 -10.97 -7.49
C THR A 79 -9.44 -9.45 -7.46
N ASP A 80 -8.81 -8.84 -8.47
CA ASP A 80 -8.72 -7.38 -8.54
C ASP A 80 -10.08 -6.73 -8.84
N SER A 81 -10.21 -5.46 -8.47
CA SER A 81 -11.32 -4.60 -8.88
C SER A 81 -11.59 -4.69 -10.39
N VAL A 82 -12.87 -4.72 -10.74
CA VAL A 82 -13.35 -4.70 -12.13
C VAL A 82 -13.72 -3.29 -12.61
N VAL A 83 -13.61 -2.28 -11.74
CA VAL A 83 -13.93 -0.89 -12.04
C VAL A 83 -12.77 -0.23 -12.78
N ASP A 84 -13.08 0.31 -13.96
CA ASP A 84 -12.17 1.12 -14.77
C ASP A 84 -12.96 1.94 -15.80
N PRO A 85 -12.92 3.29 -15.79
CA PRO A 85 -12.20 4.18 -14.86
C PRO A 85 -13.04 4.59 -13.65
N TYR A 86 -12.38 5.18 -12.64
CA TYR A 86 -13.03 5.88 -11.53
C TYR A 86 -13.25 7.36 -11.84
N THR A 87 -14.31 7.93 -11.28
CA THR A 87 -14.53 9.38 -11.28
C THR A 87 -13.68 10.02 -10.20
N LEU A 88 -12.97 11.10 -10.55
CA LEU A 88 -12.23 11.93 -9.60
C LEU A 88 -12.97 13.23 -9.32
N TYR A 89 -12.58 13.91 -8.24
CA TYR A 89 -13.09 15.25 -7.98
C TYR A 89 -12.67 16.19 -9.12
N SER A 90 -13.55 17.12 -9.48
CA SER A 90 -13.23 18.18 -10.43
C SER A 90 -13.40 19.54 -9.74
N SER A 91 -12.40 20.41 -9.87
CA SER A 91 -12.50 21.80 -9.43
C SER A 91 -12.07 22.72 -10.57
N THR A 92 -12.96 23.60 -10.99
CA THR A 92 -12.68 24.58 -12.05
C THR A 92 -12.02 25.86 -11.53
N THR A 93 -11.90 26.02 -10.21
CA THR A 93 -11.42 27.25 -9.57
C THR A 93 -10.17 27.06 -8.72
N THR A 94 -9.98 25.87 -8.11
CA THR A 94 -8.80 25.60 -7.27
C THR A 94 -7.80 24.69 -7.96
N GLU A 95 -8.25 23.68 -8.73
CA GLU A 95 -7.36 22.69 -9.36
C GLU A 95 -7.79 22.36 -10.80
N PRO A 96 -7.78 23.35 -11.73
CA PRO A 96 -8.36 23.23 -13.07
C PRO A 96 -7.67 22.23 -13.98
N ASN A 97 -6.49 21.72 -13.58
CA ASN A 97 -5.66 20.81 -14.36
C ASN A 97 -5.74 19.36 -13.88
N LEU A 98 -6.55 19.07 -12.86
CA LEU A 98 -6.69 17.70 -12.36
C LEU A 98 -7.53 16.85 -13.34
N PRO A 99 -7.13 15.60 -13.64
CA PRO A 99 -7.97 14.69 -14.40
C PRO A 99 -9.32 14.48 -13.72
N THR A 100 -10.39 14.41 -14.51
CA THR A 100 -11.75 14.11 -13.99
C THR A 100 -12.00 12.62 -13.80
N THR A 101 -11.12 11.76 -14.33
CA THR A 101 -11.18 10.31 -14.17
C THR A 101 -9.78 9.73 -14.03
N VAL A 102 -9.68 8.53 -13.44
CA VAL A 102 -8.43 7.79 -13.30
C VAL A 102 -8.61 6.30 -13.50
N THR A 103 -7.67 5.68 -14.20
CA THR A 103 -7.49 4.22 -14.17
C THR A 103 -6.52 3.89 -13.06
N LEU A 104 -6.96 3.13 -12.06
CA LEU A 104 -6.10 2.75 -10.95
C LEU A 104 -5.20 1.57 -11.31
N THR A 105 -3.95 1.61 -10.85
CA THR A 105 -2.96 0.53 -11.01
C THR A 105 -2.22 0.30 -9.70
N GLY A 106 -1.25 -0.63 -9.70
CA GLY A 106 -0.38 -0.84 -8.55
C GLY A 106 -1.14 -1.31 -7.32
N VAL A 107 -0.66 -0.89 -6.15
CA VAL A 107 -1.28 -1.20 -4.86
C VAL A 107 -2.66 -0.57 -4.71
N THR A 108 -2.91 0.60 -5.28
CA THR A 108 -4.22 1.26 -5.18
C THR A 108 -5.32 0.40 -5.80
N LYS A 109 -5.06 -0.25 -6.94
CA LYS A 109 -6.01 -1.20 -7.55
C LYS A 109 -6.31 -2.40 -6.63
N LEU A 110 -5.32 -2.83 -5.84
CA LEU A 110 -5.50 -3.92 -4.89
C LEU A 110 -6.42 -3.51 -3.73
N CYS A 111 -6.24 -2.30 -3.19
CA CYS A 111 -7.14 -1.74 -2.18
C CYS A 111 -8.59 -1.75 -2.68
N MET A 112 -8.79 -1.33 -3.93
CA MET A 112 -10.13 -1.28 -4.50
C MET A 112 -10.82 -2.64 -4.59
N SER A 113 -10.09 -3.77 -4.60
CA SER A 113 -10.71 -5.12 -4.54
C SER A 113 -11.54 -5.41 -3.28
N CYS A 114 -11.60 -4.49 -2.32
CA CYS A 114 -12.59 -4.50 -1.24
C CYS A 114 -13.33 -3.17 -1.18
N HIS A 115 -12.58 -2.07 -1.33
CA HIS A 115 -13.06 -0.72 -1.06
C HIS A 115 -14.02 -0.15 -2.12
N ASP A 116 -14.11 -0.75 -3.32
CA ASP A 116 -15.12 -0.36 -4.32
C ASP A 116 -16.39 -1.23 -4.31
N SER A 117 -16.43 -2.26 -3.47
CA SER A 117 -17.51 -3.25 -3.41
C SER A 117 -17.80 -3.98 -4.75
N SER A 118 -16.90 -3.90 -5.73
CA SER A 118 -17.05 -4.50 -7.07
C SER A 118 -16.77 -6.00 -7.11
N VAL A 119 -16.05 -6.51 -6.10
CA VAL A 119 -15.78 -7.94 -5.91
C VAL A 119 -16.12 -8.37 -4.49
N ASN A 120 -16.49 -9.63 -4.32
CA ASN A 120 -16.87 -10.17 -3.02
C ASN A 120 -15.67 -10.27 -2.06
N ILE A 121 -15.90 -10.13 -0.76
CA ILE A 121 -14.81 -10.18 0.23
C ILE A 121 -14.15 -11.56 0.32
N ASP A 122 -14.84 -12.63 -0.07
CA ASP A 122 -14.33 -14.00 -0.15
C ASP A 122 -13.87 -14.41 -1.57
N ALA A 123 -13.72 -13.44 -2.49
CA ALA A 123 -13.22 -13.67 -3.86
C ALA A 123 -11.69 -13.91 -3.90
N ILE A 124 -11.27 -15.03 -3.30
CA ILE A 124 -9.87 -15.44 -3.10
C ILE A 124 -9.52 -16.61 -4.05
N GLY A 125 -8.25 -16.71 -4.45
CA GLY A 125 -7.75 -17.82 -5.26
C GLY A 125 -8.31 -17.85 -6.69
N GLY A 126 -8.80 -16.71 -7.18
CA GLY A 126 -9.47 -16.59 -8.48
C GLY A 126 -10.92 -17.05 -8.52
N ALA A 127 -11.51 -17.36 -7.37
CA ALA A 127 -12.94 -17.57 -7.25
C ALA A 127 -13.67 -16.22 -7.12
N GLY A 128 -14.91 -16.15 -7.62
CA GLY A 128 -15.72 -14.93 -7.54
C GLY A 128 -16.32 -14.62 -6.17
N GLY A 129 -16.22 -15.54 -5.20
CA GLY A 129 -16.81 -15.39 -3.86
C GLY A 129 -18.34 -15.36 -3.88
N SER A 130 -18.96 -15.19 -2.71
CA SER A 130 -20.41 -15.03 -2.53
C SER A 130 -20.79 -14.10 -1.38
N VAL A 131 -19.82 -13.63 -0.60
CA VAL A 131 -20.04 -12.69 0.50
C VAL A 131 -19.77 -11.30 -0.04
N ALA A 132 -20.84 -10.56 -0.33
CA ALA A 132 -20.72 -9.16 -0.72
C ALA A 132 -20.08 -8.34 0.42
N PHE A 133 -19.15 -7.46 0.08
CA PHE A 133 -18.67 -6.48 1.02
C PHE A 133 -19.71 -5.36 1.11
N GLY A 134 -20.32 -5.22 2.30
CA GLY A 134 -21.39 -4.25 2.50
C GLY A 134 -20.84 -2.83 2.52
N ASN A 135 -21.52 -1.94 1.80
CA ASN A 135 -21.51 -0.50 1.99
C ASN A 135 -22.29 -0.13 3.27
N THR A 136 -21.84 -0.65 4.41
CA THR A 136 -22.27 -0.10 5.69
C THR A 136 -21.39 1.11 5.97
N ASP A 137 -22.01 2.25 6.25
CA ASP A 137 -21.40 3.57 6.53
C ASP A 137 -20.33 3.59 7.65
N GLU A 138 -19.95 2.44 8.18
CA GLU A 138 -18.93 2.20 9.20
C GLU A 138 -17.52 1.96 8.60
N GLY A 139 -17.40 1.83 7.27
CA GLY A 139 -16.12 1.80 6.56
C GLY A 139 -15.85 3.12 5.84
N HIS A 140 -14.95 3.96 6.36
CA HIS A 140 -14.69 5.32 5.84
C HIS A 140 -14.14 5.40 4.40
N ILE A 141 -13.87 4.26 3.75
CA ILE A 141 -13.41 4.15 2.36
C ILE A 141 -14.23 3.06 1.64
N THR A 142 -15.56 3.08 1.72
CA THR A 142 -16.37 2.23 0.84
C THR A 142 -16.99 3.09 -0.25
N VAL A 143 -16.44 2.98 -1.45
CA VAL A 143 -17.01 3.56 -2.66
C VAL A 143 -18.22 2.72 -3.05
N ASP A 144 -19.33 3.38 -3.34
CA ASP A 144 -20.49 2.71 -3.88
C ASP A 144 -20.16 2.17 -5.28
N SER A 145 -20.18 0.83 -5.40
CA SER A 145 -20.05 0.07 -6.65
C SER A 145 -20.97 0.50 -7.80
N THR A 146 -21.97 1.35 -7.55
CA THR A 146 -22.85 1.90 -8.58
C THR A 146 -22.43 3.29 -9.08
N THR A 147 -21.52 3.96 -8.35
CA THR A 147 -21.08 5.32 -8.64
C THR A 147 -19.63 5.39 -9.11
N ASP A 148 -18.79 4.42 -8.71
CA ASP A 148 -17.36 4.38 -9.02
C ASP A 148 -16.66 5.73 -8.75
N ASP A 149 -17.10 6.41 -7.68
CA ASP A 149 -16.82 7.81 -7.41
C ASP A 149 -15.83 8.00 -6.27
N LEU A 150 -14.63 8.48 -6.61
CA LEU A 150 -13.58 8.86 -5.67
C LEU A 150 -13.55 10.38 -5.41
N SER A 151 -14.57 11.14 -5.83
CA SER A 151 -14.59 12.60 -5.72
C SER A 151 -14.63 13.13 -4.29
N ALA A 152 -15.04 12.30 -3.33
CA ALA A 152 -14.98 12.61 -1.90
C ALA A 152 -13.59 12.35 -1.27
N MET A 153 -12.67 11.75 -2.03
CA MET A 153 -11.34 11.33 -1.56
C MET A 153 -10.24 12.24 -2.12
N HIS A 154 -9.08 12.22 -1.46
CA HIS A 154 -7.89 12.81 -2.06
C HIS A 154 -7.51 12.05 -3.33
N PRO A 155 -7.16 12.72 -4.44
CA PRO A 155 -6.77 12.05 -5.68
C PRO A 155 -5.59 11.12 -5.47
N VAL A 156 -5.63 9.98 -6.14
CA VAL A 156 -4.58 8.95 -6.17
C VAL A 156 -4.46 8.40 -7.60
N GLY A 157 -3.36 7.72 -7.89
CA GLY A 157 -3.11 7.12 -9.20
C GLY A 157 -2.53 8.08 -10.24
N PHE A 158 -1.92 9.20 -9.81
CA PHE A 158 -1.27 10.16 -10.68
C PHE A 158 0.21 10.37 -10.32
N THR A 159 1.01 10.79 -11.31
CA THR A 159 2.44 11.06 -11.15
C THR A 159 2.68 12.36 -10.37
N TYR A 160 3.43 12.28 -9.29
CA TYR A 160 3.93 13.41 -8.51
C TYR A 160 5.39 13.70 -8.89
N ASN A 161 5.58 14.57 -9.88
CA ASN A 161 6.89 14.92 -10.41
C ASN A 161 7.13 16.44 -10.38
N THR A 162 8.36 16.84 -10.72
CA THR A 162 8.75 18.25 -10.72
C THR A 162 7.97 19.09 -11.72
N GLY A 163 7.46 18.49 -12.80
CA GLY A 163 6.56 19.14 -13.75
C GLY A 163 5.24 19.55 -13.09
N LEU A 164 4.62 18.63 -12.34
CA LEU A 164 3.42 18.90 -11.55
C LEU A 164 3.67 20.01 -10.53
N THR A 165 4.69 19.87 -9.69
CA THR A 165 4.98 20.85 -8.62
C THR A 165 5.46 22.20 -9.14
N SER A 166 5.95 22.27 -10.38
CA SER A 166 6.26 23.56 -11.03
C SER A 166 5.04 24.24 -11.63
N THR A 167 4.03 23.46 -12.02
CA THR A 167 2.75 23.95 -12.55
C THR A 167 1.85 24.40 -11.41
N ASP A 168 1.81 23.59 -10.35
CA ASP A 168 1.13 23.87 -9.09
C ASP A 168 2.17 24.29 -8.04
N GLY A 169 2.38 25.60 -7.93
CA GLY A 169 3.38 26.21 -7.05
C GLY A 169 3.07 26.10 -5.55
N GLU A 170 1.98 25.45 -5.18
CA GLU A 170 1.60 25.17 -3.79
C GLU A 170 1.99 23.75 -3.35
N LEU A 171 2.79 23.04 -4.15
CA LEU A 171 3.30 21.71 -3.83
C LEU A 171 4.79 21.70 -3.48
N HIS A 172 5.16 20.89 -2.50
CA HIS A 172 6.55 20.63 -2.15
C HIS A 172 7.26 19.79 -3.22
N ASP A 173 8.57 20.02 -3.39
CA ASP A 173 9.38 19.28 -4.35
C ASP A 173 9.31 17.75 -4.11
N PRO A 174 9.18 16.92 -5.17
CA PRO A 174 9.05 15.47 -5.02
C PRO A 174 10.18 14.81 -4.22
N ALA A 175 11.40 15.34 -4.24
CA ALA A 175 12.50 14.80 -3.44
C ALA A 175 12.26 15.00 -1.93
N THR A 176 11.61 16.10 -1.55
CA THR A 176 11.21 16.38 -0.15
C THR A 176 10.16 15.36 0.30
N VAL A 177 9.11 15.17 -0.50
CA VAL A 177 8.02 14.24 -0.19
C VAL A 177 8.52 12.78 -0.18
N ASN A 178 9.40 12.42 -1.11
CA ASN A 178 9.99 11.08 -1.17
C ASN A 178 10.90 10.80 0.05
N THR A 179 11.58 11.82 0.59
CA THR A 179 12.37 11.68 1.83
C THR A 179 11.47 11.36 3.03
N ALA A 180 10.22 11.84 3.03
CA ALA A 180 9.21 11.48 4.02
C ALA A 180 8.60 10.07 3.79
N GLY A 181 8.93 9.40 2.69
CA GLY A 181 8.47 8.03 2.40
C GLY A 181 7.01 7.93 1.99
N LEU A 182 6.41 9.02 1.51
CA LEU A 182 5.00 9.08 1.11
C LEU A 182 4.78 8.89 -0.40
N LEU A 183 5.83 8.75 -1.20
CA LEU A 183 5.71 8.47 -2.63
C LEU A 183 6.18 7.07 -2.96
N GLU A 184 5.46 6.40 -3.83
CA GLU A 184 5.90 5.12 -4.37
C GLU A 184 6.68 5.32 -5.66
N SER A 185 7.89 4.74 -5.70
CA SER A 185 8.68 4.67 -6.92
C SER A 185 8.54 3.27 -7.52
N TYR A 186 7.89 3.18 -8.67
CA TYR A 186 7.80 1.93 -9.41
C TYR A 186 8.97 1.82 -10.39
N THR A 187 9.83 0.84 -10.16
CA THR A 187 11.01 0.58 -11.00
C THR A 187 10.67 -0.17 -12.29
N SER A 188 9.46 -0.72 -12.40
CA SER A 188 8.94 -1.37 -13.61
C SER A 188 7.85 -0.50 -14.24
N PRO A 189 7.88 -0.27 -15.57
CA PRO A 189 6.83 0.46 -16.26
C PRO A 189 5.48 -0.27 -16.07
N THR A 190 4.45 0.48 -15.70
CA THR A 190 3.05 0.02 -15.67
C THR A 190 2.34 0.46 -16.95
N ALA A 191 1.10 0.03 -17.18
CA ALA A 191 0.30 0.48 -18.34
C ALA A 191 0.10 2.01 -18.39
N LEU A 192 0.38 2.71 -17.28
CA LEU A 192 0.28 4.15 -17.14
C LEU A 192 1.65 4.88 -17.17
N GLN A 193 2.79 4.16 -17.23
CA GLN A 193 4.07 4.79 -16.86
C GLN A 193 5.33 4.29 -17.56
N GLY A 194 6.29 5.21 -17.72
CA GLY A 194 7.71 4.90 -17.89
C GLY A 194 8.36 4.52 -16.56
N SER A 195 9.51 3.83 -16.59
CA SER A 195 10.23 3.44 -15.38
C SER A 195 10.69 4.65 -14.55
N GLY A 196 10.47 4.62 -13.23
CA GLY A 196 11.13 5.54 -12.27
C GLY A 196 10.37 6.82 -11.93
N GLU A 197 9.07 6.88 -12.18
CA GLU A 197 8.24 8.00 -11.70
C GLU A 197 7.71 7.74 -10.28
N ASN A 198 7.42 8.82 -9.56
CA ASN A 198 6.79 8.79 -8.24
C ASN A 198 5.27 8.90 -8.39
N LEU A 199 4.52 8.01 -7.74
CA LEU A 199 3.06 8.04 -7.70
C LEU A 199 2.55 8.44 -6.32
N VAL A 200 1.45 9.19 -6.30
CA VAL A 200 0.58 9.29 -5.13
C VAL A 200 -0.43 8.15 -5.20
N THR A 201 -0.43 7.30 -4.19
CA THR A 201 -1.29 6.10 -4.08
C THR A 201 -2.03 6.10 -2.76
N CYS A 202 -2.90 5.12 -2.52
CA CYS A 202 -3.54 4.98 -1.20
C CYS A 202 -2.50 4.80 -0.09
N ILE A 203 -1.41 4.06 -0.35
CA ILE A 203 -0.39 3.85 0.67
C ILE A 203 0.59 5.02 0.79
N SER A 204 0.44 6.09 0.02
CA SER A 204 1.10 7.37 0.34
C SER A 204 0.64 7.89 1.70
N CYS A 205 -0.61 7.64 2.06
CA CYS A 205 -1.23 8.13 3.29
C CYS A 205 -1.52 7.01 4.29
N HIS A 206 -1.85 5.81 3.80
CA HIS A 206 -2.28 4.69 4.64
C HIS A 206 -1.20 3.61 4.78
N ASP A 207 -1.17 2.94 5.92
CA ASP A 207 -0.41 1.71 6.16
C ASP A 207 -1.37 0.57 6.51
N VAL A 208 -1.55 -0.34 5.56
CA VAL A 208 -2.45 -1.50 5.73
C VAL A 208 -1.94 -2.51 6.76
N HIS A 209 -0.67 -2.39 7.17
CA HIS A 209 -0.05 -3.19 8.23
C HIS A 209 0.17 -2.38 9.51
N ASP A 210 -0.58 -1.30 9.69
CA ASP A 210 -0.47 -0.46 10.87
C ASP A 210 -0.82 -1.22 12.15
N SER A 211 0.21 -1.51 12.95
CA SER A 211 0.07 -2.12 14.27
C SER A 211 -0.05 -1.10 15.39
N ALA A 212 0.09 0.19 15.08
CA ALA A 212 0.05 1.29 16.03
C ALA A 212 -1.37 1.84 16.27
N ASP A 213 -2.39 1.30 15.59
CA ASP A 213 -3.80 1.72 15.72
C ASP A 213 -3.97 3.23 15.47
N GLN A 214 -3.29 3.72 14.42
CA GLN A 214 -3.50 5.08 13.97
C GLN A 214 -4.89 5.17 13.35
N ALA A 215 -5.62 6.23 13.71
CA ALA A 215 -6.92 6.50 13.11
C ALA A 215 -6.82 6.47 11.58
N ASP A 216 -7.78 5.79 10.93
CA ASP A 216 -7.83 5.57 9.49
C ASP A 216 -6.56 4.90 8.90
N MET A 217 -5.78 4.21 9.73
CA MET A 217 -4.50 3.57 9.38
C MET A 217 -3.52 4.55 8.73
N LEU A 218 -3.51 5.82 9.16
CA LEU A 218 -2.60 6.81 8.60
C LEU A 218 -1.14 6.52 8.95
N ARG A 219 -0.23 6.73 8.00
CA ARG A 219 1.22 6.56 8.18
C ARG A 219 1.83 7.46 9.27
N MET A 220 1.11 8.50 9.66
CA MET A 220 1.50 9.43 10.70
C MET A 220 0.27 10.12 11.30
N ASP A 221 0.43 10.67 12.50
CA ASP A 221 -0.57 11.55 13.11
C ASP A 221 -0.82 12.77 12.20
N ASN A 222 -2.08 13.03 11.90
CA ASN A 222 -2.51 14.15 11.05
C ASN A 222 -2.98 15.37 11.86
N THR A 223 -2.62 15.45 13.14
CA THR A 223 -2.86 16.65 13.97
C THR A 223 -2.30 17.90 13.28
N GLY A 224 -3.17 18.90 13.09
CA GLY A 224 -2.79 20.13 12.38
C GLY A 224 -2.51 19.94 10.89
N SER A 225 -3.05 18.90 10.26
CA SER A 225 -2.85 18.55 8.85
C SER A 225 -1.40 18.17 8.51
N ALA A 226 -0.65 17.63 9.48
CA ALA A 226 0.76 17.32 9.33
C ALA A 226 1.06 16.40 8.12
N LEU A 227 0.18 15.43 7.83
CA LEU A 227 0.33 14.57 6.66
C LEU A 227 0.14 15.38 5.37
N CYS A 228 -0.92 16.20 5.29
CA CYS A 228 -1.21 17.02 4.11
C CYS A 228 -0.09 18.02 3.82
N LEU A 229 0.46 18.65 4.86
CA LEU A 229 1.54 19.63 4.78
C LEU A 229 2.89 19.02 4.38
N THR A 230 2.97 17.68 4.26
CA THR A 230 4.15 17.05 3.65
C THR A 230 4.18 17.25 2.14
N CYS A 231 3.02 17.30 1.49
CA CYS A 231 2.90 17.54 0.05
C CYS A 231 2.52 18.99 -0.28
N HIS A 232 1.69 19.62 0.54
CA HIS A 232 1.16 20.96 0.28
C HIS A 232 1.88 22.04 1.08
N ASN A 233 2.36 23.05 0.37
CA ASN A 233 2.97 24.25 0.89
C ASN A 233 1.90 25.35 1.05
N LYS A 234 1.18 25.34 2.17
CA LYS A 234 0.05 26.24 2.48
C LYS A 234 0.39 27.30 3.53
#